data_AF-K4KRL0-F1
#
_entry.id   AF-K4KRL0-F1
#
_cell.length_a   1.000
_cell.length_b   1.000
_cell.length_c   1.000
_cell.angle_alpha   90.00
_cell.angle_beta   90.00
_cell.angle_gamma   90.00
#
_symmetry.space_group_name_H-M   'P 1'
#
loop_
_entity.id
_entity.type
_entity.pdbx_description
1 polymer ?
#
loop_
_entity_poly.entity_id
_entity_poly.type
_entity_poly.pdbx_seq_one_letter_code
_entity_poly.pdbx_strand_id
1 'polypeptide(L)'
;MFGIFKKKEVEWPFDQPKNCAVFTIRQIIEGECPIQVVYHDLEDDGWQFVSNIEYTMEDAKLVGFEEITKIDPTVFEVAKIEPGYHAWRNKVGDKWTITKTPNNWGQIRVMSSKASQIEK
;
A
#
# COMPACT_ATOMS: atom_id res chain seq x y z
N MET A 1 -9.53 14.31 39.14
CA MET A 1 -10.45 13.72 38.14
C MET A 1 -9.64 13.43 36.89
N PHE A 2 -9.21 12.19 36.70
CA PHE A 2 -8.47 11.78 35.50
C PHE A 2 -9.48 11.34 34.44
N GLY A 3 -9.57 12.09 33.35
CA GLY A 3 -10.40 11.74 32.20
C GLY A 3 -9.85 10.50 31.53
N ILE A 4 -10.62 9.40 31.58
CA ILE A 4 -10.34 8.18 30.85
C ILE A 4 -10.67 8.46 29.38
N PHE A 5 -9.66 8.80 28.58
CA PHE A 5 -9.80 8.79 27.13
C PHE A 5 -9.97 7.32 26.71
N LYS A 6 -11.22 6.89 26.47
CA LYS A 6 -11.48 5.62 25.81
C LYS A 6 -10.86 5.67 24.42
N LYS A 7 -9.78 4.92 24.21
CA LYS A 7 -9.22 4.64 22.89
C LYS A 7 -10.31 3.94 22.09
N LYS A 8 -10.87 4.60 21.07
CA LYS A 8 -11.82 3.97 20.16
C LYS A 8 -11.01 2.98 19.32
N GLU A 9 -11.12 1.70 19.62
CA GLU A 9 -10.55 0.66 18.76
C GLU A 9 -11.28 0.72 17.43
N VAL A 10 -10.56 1.08 16.37
CA VAL A 10 -11.07 0.97 15.00
C VAL A 10 -11.11 -0.53 14.71
N GLU A 11 -12.31 -1.05 14.47
CA GLU A 11 -12.50 -2.44 14.05
C GLU A 11 -11.67 -2.67 12.77
N TRP A 12 -10.96 -3.80 12.72
CA TRP A 12 -10.06 -4.11 11.61
C TRP A 12 -10.87 -4.23 10.30
N PRO A 13 -10.73 -3.30 9.34
CA PRO A 13 -11.68 -3.21 8.22
C PRO A 13 -11.24 -3.99 6.98
N PHE A 14 -10.00 -4.49 6.95
CA PHE A 14 -9.47 -5.25 5.82
C PHE A 14 -10.03 -6.68 5.80
N ASP A 15 -10.04 -7.28 4.62
CA ASP A 15 -10.42 -8.66 4.36
C ASP A 15 -9.32 -9.67 4.73
N GLN A 16 -8.05 -9.24 4.71
CA GLN A 16 -6.92 -10.02 5.18
C GLN A 16 -6.65 -9.78 6.69
N PRO A 17 -6.18 -10.78 7.45
CA PRO A 17 -5.94 -10.61 8.89
C PRO A 17 -4.76 -9.66 9.17
N LYS A 18 -4.71 -9.12 10.39
CA LYS A 18 -3.65 -8.19 10.86
C LYS A 18 -2.21 -8.67 10.65
N ASN A 19 -2.00 -9.97 10.79
CA ASN A 19 -0.70 -10.64 10.64
C ASN A 19 -0.44 -11.14 9.22
N CYS A 20 -1.33 -10.86 8.25
CA CYS A 20 -1.08 -11.15 6.84
C CYS A 20 0.18 -10.43 6.37
N ALA A 21 0.95 -11.08 5.52
CA ALA A 21 2.15 -10.51 4.93
C ALA A 21 1.76 -9.65 3.71
N VAL A 22 2.21 -8.40 3.69
CA VAL A 22 1.91 -7.44 2.61
C VAL A 22 3.19 -6.82 2.07
N PHE A 23 3.19 -6.45 0.79
CA PHE A 23 4.35 -5.84 0.15
C PHE A 23 4.39 -4.32 0.37
N THR A 24 5.58 -3.78 0.55
CA THR A 24 5.86 -2.34 0.59
C THR A 24 7.29 -2.08 0.15
N ILE A 25 7.78 -0.84 0.32
CA ILE A 25 9.15 -0.44 0.00
C ILE A 25 9.85 0.09 1.25
N ARG A 26 11.18 -0.08 1.30
CA ARG A 26 12.05 0.35 2.41
C ARG A 26 11.81 1.80 2.80
N GLN A 27 11.66 2.69 1.82
CA GLN A 27 11.47 4.13 2.00
C GLN A 27 10.21 4.46 2.84
N ILE A 28 9.17 3.64 2.79
CA ILE A 28 7.98 3.81 3.65
C ILE A 28 8.29 3.38 5.08
N ILE A 29 8.98 2.25 5.26
CA ILE A 29 9.35 1.73 6.57
C ILE A 29 10.32 2.67 7.30
N GLU A 30 11.23 3.29 6.57
CA GLU A 30 12.21 4.24 7.08
C GLU A 30 11.66 5.67 7.21
N GLY A 31 10.40 5.90 6.80
CA GLY A 31 9.73 7.20 6.90
C GLY A 31 10.22 8.26 5.90
N GLU A 32 10.93 7.84 4.85
CA GLU A 32 11.44 8.72 3.80
C GLU A 32 10.34 9.20 2.84
N CYS A 33 9.28 8.41 2.66
CA CYS A 33 8.15 8.77 1.81
C CYS A 33 6.81 8.24 2.33
N PRO A 34 5.68 8.91 2.00
CA PRO A 34 4.35 8.46 2.40
C PRO A 34 3.82 7.32 1.53
N ILE A 35 2.82 6.60 2.04
CA ILE A 35 1.99 5.71 1.20
C ILE A 35 1.11 6.59 0.30
N GLN A 36 1.25 6.43 -1.01
CA GLN A 36 0.48 7.19 -2.02
C GLN A 36 -0.27 6.29 -2.98
N VAL A 37 0.11 5.01 -3.08
CA VAL A 37 -0.54 4.04 -3.97
C VAL A 37 -0.75 2.74 -3.20
N VAL A 38 -1.96 2.20 -3.29
CA VAL A 38 -2.37 0.94 -2.66
C VAL A 38 -2.94 0.03 -3.74
N TYR A 39 -2.42 -1.18 -3.83
CA TYR A 39 -2.93 -2.22 -4.73
C TYR A 39 -3.60 -3.32 -3.92
N HIS A 40 -4.73 -3.80 -4.43
CA HIS A 40 -5.34 -5.06 -4.00
C HIS A 40 -5.30 -6.01 -5.20
N ASP A 41 -4.38 -6.97 -5.17
CA ASP A 41 -4.06 -7.84 -6.29
C ASP A 41 -5.21 -8.82 -6.59
N LEU A 42 -5.50 -9.01 -7.87
CA LEU A 42 -6.60 -9.87 -8.32
C LEU A 42 -6.28 -11.37 -8.18
N GLU A 43 -5.01 -11.75 -8.23
CA GLU A 43 -4.60 -13.15 -8.34
C GLU A 43 -4.57 -13.88 -7.00
N ASP A 44 -4.27 -13.17 -5.90
CA ASP A 44 -4.03 -13.75 -4.59
C ASP A 44 -4.68 -12.97 -3.42
N ASP A 45 -5.53 -11.98 -3.72
CA ASP A 45 -6.09 -11.04 -2.74
C ASP A 45 -5.00 -10.34 -1.89
N GLY A 46 -3.79 -10.23 -2.46
CA GLY A 46 -2.62 -9.64 -1.84
C GLY A 46 -2.71 -8.11 -1.78
N TRP A 47 -2.10 -7.53 -0.76
CA TRP A 47 -2.05 -6.08 -0.61
C TRP A 47 -0.63 -5.55 -0.79
N GLN A 48 -0.52 -4.43 -1.52
CA GLN A 48 0.73 -3.68 -1.67
C GLN A 48 0.52 -2.21 -1.30
N PHE A 49 1.45 -1.66 -0.52
CA PHE A 49 1.44 -0.25 -0.08
C PHE A 49 2.74 0.42 -0.49
N VAL A 50 2.68 1.33 -1.46
CA VAL A 50 3.88 1.95 -2.04
C VAL A 50 3.72 3.47 -2.17
N SER A 51 4.82 4.14 -2.48
CA SER A 51 4.88 5.57 -2.75
C SER A 51 4.89 5.82 -4.26
N ASN A 52 4.54 7.03 -4.69
CA ASN A 52 4.56 7.42 -6.10
C ASN A 52 5.95 7.99 -6.49
N ILE A 53 6.99 7.23 -6.16
CA ILE A 53 8.40 7.52 -6.49
C ILE A 53 8.98 6.35 -7.27
N GLU A 54 10.17 6.54 -7.83
CA GLU A 54 10.95 5.43 -8.37
C GLU A 54 11.57 4.61 -7.22
N TYR A 55 11.49 3.29 -7.34
CA TYR A 55 12.09 2.32 -6.42
C TYR A 55 12.41 1.03 -7.16
N THR A 56 13.31 0.22 -6.62
CA THR A 56 13.74 -1.03 -7.25
C THR A 56 13.21 -2.25 -6.49
N MET A 57 13.54 -3.45 -6.97
CA MET A 57 13.17 -4.69 -6.28
C MET A 57 13.97 -4.87 -4.98
N GLU A 58 15.17 -4.31 -4.88
CA GLU A 58 15.99 -4.31 -3.67
C GLU A 58 15.36 -3.51 -2.52
N ASP A 59 14.54 -2.52 -2.85
CA ASP A 59 13.76 -1.76 -1.88
C ASP A 59 12.54 -2.53 -1.36
N ALA A 60 12.10 -3.60 -2.05
CA ALA A 60 10.90 -4.33 -1.66
C ALA A 60 11.04 -4.92 -0.25
N LYS A 61 9.99 -4.73 0.56
CA LYS A 61 9.88 -5.28 1.91
C LYS A 61 8.57 -6.06 2.03
N LEU A 62 8.63 -7.12 2.83
CA LEU A 62 7.47 -7.89 3.25
C LEU A 62 7.27 -7.63 4.74
N VAL A 63 6.11 -7.12 5.13
CA VAL A 63 5.79 -6.74 6.52
C VAL A 63 4.43 -7.29 6.93
N GLY A 64 4.14 -7.29 8.23
CA GLY A 64 2.79 -7.56 8.71
C GLY A 64 1.85 -6.42 8.36
N PHE A 65 0.62 -6.73 7.96
CA PHE A 65 -0.38 -5.73 7.55
C PHE A 65 -0.64 -4.69 8.65
N GLU A 66 -0.67 -5.08 9.92
CA GLU A 66 -0.84 -4.13 11.01
C GLU A 66 0.26 -3.05 11.06
N GLU A 67 1.50 -3.35 10.64
CA GLU A 67 2.60 -2.37 10.59
C GLU A 67 2.30 -1.22 9.63
N ILE A 68 1.70 -1.51 8.47
CA ILE A 68 1.26 -0.48 7.52
C ILE A 68 0.27 0.48 8.18
N THR A 69 -0.70 -0.05 8.93
CA THR A 69 -1.72 0.78 9.58
C THR A 69 -1.18 1.61 10.75
N LYS A 70 -0.04 1.20 11.33
CA LYS A 70 0.68 1.99 12.34
C LYS A 70 1.47 3.12 11.67
N ILE A 71 2.06 2.87 10.50
CA ILE A 71 2.77 3.88 9.70
C ILE A 71 1.79 4.94 9.18
N ASP A 72 0.66 4.50 8.65
CA ASP A 72 -0.35 5.40 8.10
C ASP A 72 -1.78 4.88 8.36
N PRO A 73 -2.46 5.39 9.40
CA PRO A 73 -3.83 5.00 9.70
C PRO A 73 -4.85 5.39 8.62
N THR A 74 -4.53 6.33 7.72
CA THR A 74 -5.49 6.80 6.68
C THR A 74 -5.72 5.76 5.58
N VAL A 75 -4.92 4.69 5.53
CA VAL A 75 -5.16 3.54 4.64
C VAL A 75 -6.43 2.77 4.99
N PHE A 76 -7.00 2.94 6.19
CA PHE A 76 -8.31 2.36 6.52
C PHE A 76 -9.43 2.86 5.59
N GLU A 77 -9.28 4.05 5.00
CA GLU A 77 -10.25 4.61 4.04
C GLU A 77 -10.38 3.79 2.75
N VAL A 78 -9.35 2.99 2.41
CA VAL A 78 -9.32 2.14 1.21
C VAL A 78 -9.42 0.65 1.55
N ALA A 79 -9.72 0.28 2.78
CA ALA A 79 -9.76 -1.12 3.21
C ALA A 79 -10.84 -1.99 2.54
N LYS A 80 -11.77 -1.36 1.81
CA LYS A 80 -12.87 -2.02 1.10
C LYS A 80 -12.74 -1.99 -0.41
N ILE A 81 -11.58 -1.60 -0.96
CA ILE A 81 -11.36 -1.74 -2.41
C ILE A 81 -11.38 -3.23 -2.78
N GLU A 82 -12.05 -3.57 -3.87
CA GLU A 82 -12.13 -4.96 -4.35
C GLU A 82 -10.78 -5.43 -4.93
N PRO A 83 -10.49 -6.74 -4.92
CA PRO A 83 -9.36 -7.30 -5.64
C PRO A 83 -9.36 -6.88 -7.12
N GLY A 84 -8.19 -6.60 -7.67
CA GLY A 84 -8.02 -6.07 -9.02
C GLY A 84 -8.26 -4.56 -9.14
N TYR A 85 -8.33 -3.82 -8.04
CA TYR A 85 -8.34 -2.36 -8.01
C TYR A 85 -7.09 -1.81 -7.34
N HIS A 86 -6.80 -0.55 -7.61
CA HIS A 86 -5.82 0.23 -6.87
C HIS A 86 -6.38 1.59 -6.51
N ALA A 87 -5.83 2.18 -5.46
CA ALA A 87 -6.14 3.51 -5.00
C ALA A 87 -4.87 4.37 -5.02
N TRP A 88 -4.99 5.65 -5.37
CA TRP A 88 -3.88 6.59 -5.29
C TRP A 88 -4.30 7.96 -4.77
N ARG A 89 -3.34 8.72 -4.25
CA ARG A 89 -3.50 10.10 -3.75
C ARG A 89 -2.20 10.89 -3.89
N ASN A 90 -2.29 12.22 -3.82
CA ASN A 90 -1.11 13.08 -3.94
C ASN A 90 -0.33 13.24 -2.64
N LYS A 91 -1.00 13.29 -1.48
CA LYS A 91 -0.37 13.40 -0.15
C LYS A 91 -1.25 12.75 0.91
N VAL A 92 -0.68 12.48 2.08
CA VAL A 92 -1.43 11.94 3.23
C VAL A 92 -2.58 12.88 3.60
N GLY A 93 -3.78 12.33 3.75
CA GLY A 93 -5.02 13.06 4.06
C GLY A 93 -5.79 13.58 2.84
N ASP A 94 -5.24 13.50 1.63
CA ASP A 94 -6.03 13.73 0.41
C ASP A 94 -6.97 12.55 0.15
N LYS A 95 -8.08 12.84 -0.54
CA LYS A 95 -9.01 11.81 -1.01
C LYS A 95 -8.31 10.81 -1.93
N TRP A 96 -8.60 9.54 -1.70
CA TRP A 96 -8.18 8.46 -2.57
C TRP A 96 -8.99 8.46 -3.88
N THR A 97 -8.29 8.28 -5.00
CA THR A 97 -8.90 7.95 -6.30
C THR A 97 -8.75 6.46 -6.53
N ILE A 98 -9.86 5.75 -6.74
CA ILE A 98 -9.89 4.29 -6.91
C ILE A 98 -10.17 3.96 -8.37
N THR A 99 -9.35 3.10 -8.96
CA THR A 99 -9.45 2.69 -10.37
C THR A 99 -9.17 1.19 -10.51
N LYS A 100 -9.78 0.55 -11.50
CA LYS A 100 -9.49 -0.85 -11.83
C LYS A 100 -8.04 -0.99 -12.31
N THR A 101 -7.31 -1.94 -11.75
CA THR A 101 -5.95 -2.27 -12.17
C THR A 101 -5.98 -2.92 -13.56
N PRO A 102 -5.23 -2.40 -14.55
CA PRO A 102 -5.18 -3.00 -15.88
C PRO A 102 -4.70 -4.46 -15.83
N ASN A 103 -5.34 -5.36 -16.58
CA ASN A 103 -4.99 -6.79 -16.59
C ASN A 103 -3.55 -7.08 -17.04
N ASN A 104 -2.88 -6.13 -17.69
CA ASN A 104 -1.48 -6.23 -18.13
C ASN A 104 -0.50 -5.51 -17.19
N TRP A 105 -0.93 -5.05 -16.01
CA TRP A 105 -0.11 -4.27 -15.09
C TRP A 105 1.18 -4.99 -14.66
N GLY A 106 1.10 -6.29 -14.39
CA GLY A 106 2.27 -7.12 -14.10
C GLY A 106 3.30 -7.14 -15.24
N GLN A 107 2.85 -7.10 -16.50
CA GLN A 107 3.74 -7.01 -17.66
C GLN A 107 4.35 -5.61 -17.82
N ILE A 108 3.58 -4.55 -17.55
CA ILE A 108 4.04 -3.15 -17.63
C ILE A 108 5.17 -2.88 -16.62
N ARG A 109 5.05 -3.36 -15.38
CA ARG A 109 6.09 -3.18 -14.34
C ARG A 109 7.41 -3.86 -14.72
N VAL A 110 7.34 -5.07 -15.30
CA VAL A 110 8.52 -5.80 -15.80
C VAL A 110 9.17 -5.07 -16.98
N MET A 111 8.38 -4.50 -17.88
CA MET A 111 8.90 -3.75 -19.03
C MET A 111 9.57 -2.43 -18.64
N SER A 112 9.00 -1.68 -17.70
CA SER A 112 9.61 -0.44 -17.19
C SER A 112 10.93 -0.71 -16.44
N SER A 113 10.97 -1.77 -15.63
CA SER A 113 12.22 -2.22 -14.97
C SER A 113 13.29 -2.67 -15.98
N LYS A 114 12.91 -3.35 -17.06
CA LYS A 114 13.85 -3.75 -18.13
C LYS A 114 14.34 -2.56 -18.95
N ALA A 115 13.49 -1.56 -19.22
CA ALA A 115 13.88 -0.36 -19.96
C ALA A 115 14.98 0.43 -19.21
N SER A 116 14.89 0.53 -17.88
CA SER A 116 15.93 1.14 -17.03
C SER A 116 17.28 0.40 -17.07
N GLN A 117 17.29 -0.90 -17.40
CA GLN A 117 18.53 -1.69 -17.50
C GLN A 117 19.17 -1.72 -18.89
N ILE A 118 18.50 -1.17 -19.93
CA ILE A 118 19.03 -1.12 -21.30
C ILE A 118 19.75 0.22 -21.57
N GLU A 119 19.57 1.24 -20.71
CA GLU A 119 20.18 2.56 -20.85
C GLU A 119 21.51 2.74 -20.07
N LYS A 120 22.18 1.65 -19.66
CA LYS A 120 23.53 1.68 -19.07
C LYS A 120 24.49 0.82 -19.90
#